data_AF-A0A0C2GYN8-F1
#
_entry.id   AF-A0A0C2GYN8-F1
#
_cell.length_a   1.000
_cell.length_b   1.000
_cell.length_c   1.000
_cell.angle_alpha   90.00
_cell.angle_beta   90.00
_cell.angle_gamma   90.00
#
_symmetry.space_group_name_H-M   'P 1'
#
loop_
_entity.id
_entity.type
_entity.pdbx_description
1 polymer ?
#
loop_
_entity_poly.entity_id
_entity_poly.type
_entity_poly.pdbx_seq_one_letter_code
_entity_poly.pdbx_strand_id
1 'polypeptide(L)'
;MDQMWYVSKSKGAVFDLINQIFALKKQEFKTTEMMHLLFYTALVSGAMAAISDLNCTDAGRYANSAINCQNKYPNADCENLFGNAVKVNTDTERPDKCFKNAAAAYNEPMKQLAVSICPLTCGYCCITPAYNCENKRNPRIACSTITPDMCENPVWKPIIVEDCPNVCGFCNEGMCTKWVANGFCKSSFYSDEMKKKYCGKPCGLC
;
A
#
# COMPACT_ATOMS: atom_id res chain seq x y z
N MET A 1 73.43 -42.37 31.21
CA MET A 1 73.88 -41.52 30.09
C MET A 1 73.77 -42.37 28.83
N ASP A 2 72.81 -42.23 27.92
CA ASP A 2 71.95 -41.10 27.59
C ASP A 2 70.61 -41.56 27.00
N GLN A 3 69.50 -41.12 27.61
CA GLN A 3 68.11 -41.30 27.19
C GLN A 3 67.53 -39.97 26.68
N MET A 4 68.24 -39.25 25.80
CA MET A 4 67.84 -37.88 25.41
C MET A 4 68.07 -37.50 23.94
N TRP A 5 67.87 -38.42 22.97
CA TRP A 5 67.85 -38.00 21.55
C TRP A 5 66.88 -38.72 20.61
N TYR A 6 65.83 -39.36 21.14
CA TYR A 6 64.81 -40.03 20.31
C TYR A 6 63.39 -39.49 20.50
N VAL A 7 63.25 -38.21 20.86
CA VAL A 7 61.94 -37.53 21.01
C VAL A 7 61.69 -36.47 19.91
N SER A 8 62.62 -36.26 18.96
CA SER A 8 62.53 -35.14 18.01
C SER A 8 62.18 -35.50 16.54
N LYS A 9 61.92 -36.77 16.18
CA LYS A 9 61.83 -37.17 14.76
C LYS A 9 60.48 -37.70 14.25
N SER A 10 59.43 -37.76 15.09
CA SER A 10 58.10 -38.23 14.65
C SER A 10 57.02 -37.14 14.48
N LYS A 11 57.33 -35.86 14.75
CA LYS A 11 56.37 -34.74 14.62
C LYS A 11 56.39 -34.01 13.26
N GLY A 12 57.35 -34.32 12.37
CA GLY A 12 57.46 -33.69 11.04
C GLY A 12 56.53 -34.27 9.97
N ALA A 13 56.33 -35.59 9.94
CA ALA A 13 55.59 -36.25 8.85
C ALA A 13 54.06 -36.02 8.90
N VAL A 14 53.48 -35.80 10.08
CA VAL A 14 52.04 -35.50 10.24
C VAL A 14 51.72 -34.06 9.85
N PHE A 15 52.66 -33.13 10.05
CA PHE A 15 52.50 -31.72 9.67
C PHE A 15 52.60 -31.51 8.15
N ASP A 16 53.46 -32.30 7.47
CA ASP A 16 53.56 -32.29 6.00
C ASP A 16 52.32 -32.87 5.29
N LEU A 17 51.64 -33.87 5.87
CA LEU A 17 50.42 -34.43 5.30
C LEU A 17 49.23 -33.45 5.39
N ILE A 18 49.14 -32.66 6.47
CA ILE A 18 48.08 -31.65 6.65
C ILE A 18 48.31 -30.44 5.72
N ASN A 19 49.55 -30.02 5.50
CA ASN A 19 49.88 -28.93 4.57
C ASN A 19 49.64 -29.32 3.09
N GLN A 20 49.83 -30.59 2.70
CA GLN A 20 49.46 -31.07 1.36
C GLN A 20 47.94 -31.12 1.13
N ILE A 21 47.14 -31.41 2.17
CA ILE A 21 45.66 -31.36 2.10
C ILE A 21 45.14 -29.91 2.01
N PHE A 22 45.78 -28.94 2.68
CA PHE A 22 45.43 -27.52 2.57
C PHE A 22 45.83 -26.90 1.21
N ALA A 23 46.87 -27.40 0.55
CA ALA A 23 47.30 -26.94 -0.77
C ALA A 23 46.35 -27.36 -1.91
N LEU A 24 45.70 -28.53 -1.81
CA LEU A 24 44.70 -28.99 -2.79
C LEU A 24 43.36 -28.23 -2.65
N LYS A 25 43.01 -27.73 -1.46
CA LYS A 25 41.77 -26.96 -1.24
C LYS A 25 41.85 -25.50 -1.69
N LYS A 26 43.05 -24.95 -1.94
CA LYS A 26 43.27 -23.53 -2.28
C LYS A 26 43.23 -23.26 -3.79
N GLN A 27 43.28 -24.29 -4.64
CA GLN A 27 43.29 -24.12 -6.10
C GLN A 27 41.91 -24.24 -6.78
N GLU A 28 40.84 -24.57 -6.05
CA GLU A 28 39.44 -24.47 -6.54
C GLU A 28 38.96 -23.00 -6.71
N PHE A 29 39.77 -22.02 -6.30
CA PHE A 29 39.39 -20.59 -6.26
C PHE A 29 39.90 -19.75 -7.45
N LYS A 30 40.60 -20.34 -8.43
CA LYS A 30 40.99 -19.66 -9.67
C LYS A 30 40.13 -20.21 -10.81
N THR A 31 38.91 -19.69 -11.00
CA THR A 31 38.61 -18.78 -12.13
C THR A 31 39.52 -18.98 -13.33
N THR A 32 38.91 -19.25 -14.50
CA THR A 32 39.55 -19.32 -15.83
C THR A 32 40.12 -20.71 -16.10
N GLU A 33 39.35 -21.64 -16.67
CA GLU A 33 39.24 -21.81 -18.13
C GLU A 33 38.14 -22.85 -18.47
N MET A 34 37.47 -22.65 -19.61
CA MET A 34 36.53 -23.55 -20.32
C MET A 34 35.06 -23.53 -19.85
N MET A 35 34.28 -22.50 -20.21
CA MET A 35 33.63 -22.38 -21.53
C MET A 35 32.95 -23.69 -21.97
N HIS A 36 31.89 -24.12 -21.28
CA HIS A 36 30.76 -24.93 -21.81
C HIS A 36 29.69 -25.13 -20.71
N LEU A 37 29.06 -24.05 -20.27
CA LEU A 37 27.76 -24.05 -19.59
C LEU A 37 27.20 -22.63 -19.67
N LEU A 38 26.85 -22.25 -20.89
CA LEU A 38 25.88 -21.18 -21.14
C LEU A 38 24.55 -21.64 -20.50
N PHE A 39 23.84 -20.74 -19.83
CA PHE A 39 22.61 -20.94 -19.03
C PHE A 39 22.79 -21.19 -17.53
N TYR A 40 23.43 -20.26 -16.82
CA TYR A 40 22.88 -19.82 -15.54
C TYR A 40 22.66 -18.32 -15.62
N THR A 41 21.41 -17.97 -15.88
CA THR A 41 20.89 -16.62 -15.87
C THR A 41 21.30 -15.95 -14.56
N ALA A 42 21.93 -14.78 -14.67
CA ALA A 42 21.97 -13.83 -13.58
C ALA A 42 20.51 -13.56 -13.19
N LEU A 43 20.05 -14.20 -12.11
CA LEU A 43 18.84 -13.79 -11.41
C LEU A 43 19.25 -12.51 -10.70
N VAL A 44 19.26 -11.42 -11.48
CA VAL A 44 19.27 -10.07 -10.97
C VAL A 44 18.06 -10.04 -10.04
N SER A 45 18.33 -10.06 -8.74
CA SER A 45 17.36 -9.68 -7.71
C SER A 45 17.10 -8.18 -7.88
N GLY A 46 16.47 -7.83 -8.99
CA GLY A 46 15.68 -6.62 -9.05
C GLY A 46 14.57 -6.87 -8.05
N ALA A 47 14.65 -6.22 -6.89
CA ALA A 47 13.46 -5.99 -6.11
C ALA A 47 12.50 -5.29 -7.08
N MET A 48 11.55 -6.05 -7.63
CA MET A 48 10.54 -5.46 -8.49
C MET A 48 9.86 -4.42 -7.60
N ALA A 49 9.91 -3.15 -8.01
CA ALA A 49 9.17 -2.10 -7.35
C ALA A 49 7.70 -2.51 -7.41
N ALA A 50 7.21 -3.07 -6.32
CA ALA A 50 5.88 -3.61 -6.19
C ALA A 50 5.25 -2.97 -4.97
N ILE A 51 4.02 -2.53 -5.14
CA ILE A 51 3.22 -1.99 -4.04
C ILE A 51 2.98 -3.11 -3.03
N SER A 52 3.45 -2.94 -1.80
CA SER A 52 3.26 -3.89 -0.70
C SER A 52 1.85 -3.82 -0.11
N ASP A 53 1.28 -2.61 -0.03
CA ASP A 53 -0.09 -2.39 0.41
C ASP A 53 -1.05 -2.29 -0.80
N LEU A 54 -1.71 -3.39 -1.15
CA LEU A 54 -2.60 -3.46 -2.32
C LEU A 54 -3.94 -2.72 -2.16
N ASN A 55 -4.16 -1.98 -1.06
CA ASN A 55 -5.34 -1.12 -0.95
C ASN A 55 -5.42 -0.14 -2.14
N CYS A 56 -6.62 0.08 -2.68
CA CYS A 56 -6.86 0.96 -3.83
C CYS A 56 -6.04 0.61 -5.10
N THR A 57 -5.61 -0.65 -5.25
CA THR A 57 -4.93 -1.11 -6.46
C THR A 57 -5.82 -2.03 -7.30
N ASP A 58 -5.54 -2.08 -8.59
CA ASP A 58 -6.04 -3.06 -9.54
C ASP A 58 -4.84 -3.68 -10.27
N ALA A 59 -4.76 -5.01 -10.27
CA ALA A 59 -3.61 -5.76 -10.82
C ALA A 59 -2.22 -5.22 -10.39
N GLY A 60 -2.09 -4.79 -9.13
CA GLY A 60 -0.83 -4.27 -8.58
C GLY A 60 -0.48 -2.84 -8.98
N ARG A 61 -1.42 -2.09 -9.58
CA ARG A 61 -1.27 -0.67 -9.95
C ARG A 61 -2.34 0.17 -9.28
N TYR A 62 -2.09 1.44 -8.96
CA TYR A 62 -3.13 2.28 -8.36
C TYR A 62 -4.34 2.45 -9.29
N ALA A 63 -5.52 2.12 -8.80
CA ALA A 63 -6.78 2.36 -9.50
C ALA A 63 -7.19 3.83 -9.42
N ASN A 64 -8.17 4.26 -10.24
CA ASN A 64 -8.72 5.62 -10.14
C ASN A 64 -9.27 5.93 -8.73
N SER A 65 -9.77 4.92 -8.04
CA SER A 65 -10.25 5.02 -6.66
C SER A 65 -9.14 5.32 -5.64
N ALA A 66 -7.86 5.24 -6.00
CA ALA A 66 -6.76 5.66 -5.12
C ALA A 66 -6.70 7.18 -4.96
N ILE A 67 -7.15 7.94 -5.97
CA ILE A 67 -6.97 9.41 -6.05
C ILE A 67 -8.27 10.18 -6.33
N ASN A 68 -9.43 9.54 -6.28
CA ASN A 68 -10.72 10.17 -6.62
C ASN A 68 -11.32 11.03 -5.49
N CYS A 69 -10.55 11.39 -4.47
CA CYS A 69 -10.95 12.24 -3.36
C CYS A 69 -10.03 13.46 -3.25
N GLN A 70 -10.22 14.30 -2.23
CA GLN A 70 -9.33 15.42 -1.94
C GLN A 70 -8.56 15.18 -0.64
N ASN A 71 -7.38 15.77 -0.55
CA ASN A 71 -6.68 15.91 0.72
C ASN A 71 -7.43 16.88 1.65
N LYS A 72 -7.28 16.71 2.96
CA LYS A 72 -7.80 17.67 3.94
C LYS A 72 -6.96 18.96 3.97
N TYR A 73 -5.65 18.85 3.75
CA TYR A 73 -4.74 19.98 3.60
C TYR A 73 -4.37 20.18 2.11
N PRO A 74 -3.86 21.36 1.73
CA PRO A 74 -3.35 21.61 0.38
C PRO A 74 -2.36 20.53 -0.07
N ASN A 75 -2.37 20.21 -1.37
CA ASN A 75 -1.52 19.14 -1.92
C ASN A 75 -0.03 19.34 -1.62
N ALA A 76 0.46 20.58 -1.71
CA ALA A 76 1.85 20.90 -1.38
C ALA A 76 2.21 20.57 0.08
N ASP A 77 1.30 20.82 1.03
CA ASP A 77 1.52 20.50 2.44
C ASP A 77 1.52 18.98 2.67
N CYS A 78 0.60 18.27 2.02
CA CYS A 78 0.58 16.81 2.06
C CYS A 78 1.84 16.19 1.44
N GLU A 79 2.34 16.75 0.33
CA GLU A 79 3.58 16.30 -0.30
C GLU A 79 4.80 16.57 0.58
N ASN A 80 4.83 17.69 1.30
CA ASN A 80 5.87 17.97 2.30
C ASN A 80 5.82 17.01 3.49
N LEU A 81 4.62 16.66 3.96
CA LEU A 81 4.43 15.75 5.09
C LEU A 81 4.75 14.31 4.72
N PHE A 82 4.17 13.82 3.63
CA PHE A 82 4.17 12.39 3.29
C PHE A 82 5.13 12.03 2.16
N GLY A 83 5.43 12.95 1.24
CA GLY A 83 6.21 12.71 0.03
C GLY A 83 5.36 12.82 -1.24
N ASN A 84 5.95 12.50 -2.39
CA ASN A 84 5.29 12.65 -3.70
C ASN A 84 3.97 11.90 -3.77
N ALA A 85 2.94 12.54 -4.33
CA ALA A 85 1.65 11.90 -4.53
C ALA A 85 1.75 10.66 -5.44
N VAL A 86 0.95 9.64 -5.12
CA VAL A 86 0.79 8.47 -5.99
C VAL A 86 0.14 8.86 -7.32
N LYS A 87 0.30 8.02 -8.34
CA LYS A 87 -0.31 8.22 -9.66
C LYS A 87 -1.07 6.97 -10.10
N VAL A 88 -2.21 7.17 -10.76
CA VAL A 88 -2.99 6.05 -11.32
C VAL A 88 -2.15 5.27 -12.31
N ASN A 89 -2.37 3.97 -12.37
CA ASN A 89 -1.72 3.03 -13.28
C ASN A 89 -0.19 2.92 -13.08
N THR A 90 0.35 3.37 -11.94
CA THR A 90 1.73 3.11 -11.54
C THR A 90 1.80 2.00 -10.48
N ASP A 91 2.95 1.34 -10.42
CA ASP A 91 3.33 0.26 -9.51
C ASP A 91 4.41 0.71 -8.50
N THR A 92 4.72 2.01 -8.48
CA THR A 92 5.63 2.61 -7.52
C THR A 92 5.01 2.56 -6.13
N GLU A 93 5.76 2.07 -5.14
CA GLU A 93 5.30 2.05 -3.75
C GLU A 93 4.90 3.45 -3.26
N ARG A 94 3.93 3.49 -2.34
CA ARG A 94 3.53 4.73 -1.67
C ARG A 94 4.73 5.35 -0.97
N PRO A 95 4.75 6.67 -0.74
CA PRO A 95 5.72 7.25 0.15
C PRO A 95 5.72 6.55 1.51
N ASP A 96 6.89 6.18 2.00
CA ASP A 96 7.04 5.41 3.24
C ASP A 96 6.29 6.04 4.42
N LYS A 97 6.27 7.37 4.52
CA LYS A 97 5.57 8.10 5.58
C LYS A 97 4.04 7.94 5.55
N CYS A 98 3.47 7.44 4.46
CA CYS A 98 2.04 7.14 4.37
C CYS A 98 1.64 5.93 5.22
N PHE A 99 2.58 5.05 5.59
CA PHE A 99 2.24 3.79 6.28
C PHE A 99 3.34 3.26 7.21
N LYS A 100 4.52 3.89 7.25
CA LYS A 100 5.63 3.53 8.14
C LYS A 100 5.89 4.62 9.17
N ASN A 101 6.36 4.21 10.35
CA ASN A 101 6.82 5.12 11.39
C ASN A 101 8.29 5.54 11.17
N ALA A 102 8.84 6.33 12.10
CA ALA A 102 10.23 6.81 12.05
C ALA A 102 11.29 5.69 12.08
N ALA A 103 10.93 4.47 12.50
CA ALA A 103 11.80 3.30 12.45
C ALA A 103 11.69 2.53 11.12
N ALA A 104 11.05 3.12 10.09
CA ALA A 104 10.77 2.52 8.79
C ALA A 104 9.95 1.21 8.87
N ALA A 105 9.23 1.00 9.98
CA ALA A 105 8.37 -0.17 10.17
C ALA A 105 6.92 0.19 9.85
N TYR A 106 6.17 -0.77 9.30
CA TYR A 106 4.72 -0.63 9.10
C TYR A 106 4.04 -0.17 10.39
N ASN A 107 3.14 0.80 10.27
CA ASN A 107 2.45 1.39 11.40
C ASN A 107 1.02 1.73 11.01
N GLU A 108 0.07 0.92 11.51
CA GLU A 108 -1.36 1.13 11.28
C GLU A 108 -1.84 2.54 11.68
N PRO A 109 -1.44 3.11 12.84
CA PRO A 109 -1.81 4.49 13.17
C PRO A 109 -1.33 5.52 12.14
N MET A 110 -0.13 5.36 11.59
CA MET A 110 0.38 6.24 10.53
C MET A 110 -0.45 6.11 9.25
N LYS A 111 -0.84 4.90 8.88
CA LYS A 111 -1.76 4.67 7.76
C LYS A 111 -3.11 5.36 8.00
N GLN A 112 -3.70 5.19 9.17
CA GLN A 112 -4.97 5.83 9.52
C GLN A 112 -4.86 7.37 9.49
N LEU A 113 -3.72 7.92 9.90
CA LEU A 113 -3.42 9.34 9.76
C LEU A 113 -3.40 9.79 8.30
N ALA A 114 -2.70 9.03 7.43
CA ALA A 114 -2.65 9.30 6.00
C ALA A 114 -4.04 9.23 5.35
N VAL A 115 -4.84 8.21 5.68
CA VAL A 115 -6.24 8.07 5.23
C VAL A 115 -7.08 9.28 5.64
N SER A 116 -6.91 9.77 6.87
CA SER A 116 -7.73 10.86 7.41
C SER A 116 -7.33 12.24 6.89
N ILE A 117 -6.04 12.46 6.65
CA ILE A 117 -5.50 13.80 6.42
C ILE A 117 -5.08 14.03 4.95
N CYS A 118 -4.37 13.08 4.35
CA CYS A 118 -3.83 13.23 2.99
C CYS A 118 -4.11 11.98 2.11
N PRO A 119 -5.39 11.54 1.99
CA PRO A 119 -5.72 10.32 1.29
C PRO A 119 -5.43 10.38 -0.21
N LEU A 120 -5.55 11.54 -0.88
CA LEU A 120 -5.20 11.67 -2.29
C LEU A 120 -3.68 11.47 -2.48
N THR A 121 -2.87 12.15 -1.67
CA THR A 121 -1.40 12.08 -1.78
C THR A 121 -0.91 10.66 -1.54
N CYS A 122 -1.44 10.02 -0.50
CA CYS A 122 -1.07 8.66 -0.12
C CYS A 122 -1.83 7.56 -0.88
N GLY A 123 -2.70 7.88 -1.84
CA GLY A 123 -3.38 6.85 -2.63
C GLY A 123 -4.37 5.99 -1.84
N TYR A 124 -5.04 6.58 -0.83
CA TYR A 124 -5.95 5.91 0.09
C TYR A 124 -7.40 6.37 -0.06
N CYS A 125 -7.75 7.10 -1.13
CA CYS A 125 -9.11 7.61 -1.30
C CYS A 125 -10.18 6.51 -1.17
N CYS A 126 -9.98 5.33 -1.76
CA CYS A 126 -10.96 4.24 -1.76
C CYS A 126 -11.31 3.69 -0.37
N ILE A 127 -10.45 3.89 0.63
CA ILE A 127 -10.69 3.45 2.01
C ILE A 127 -11.10 4.59 2.95
N THR A 128 -11.26 5.81 2.44
CA THR A 128 -11.85 6.90 3.23
C THR A 128 -13.35 6.67 3.45
N PRO A 129 -13.95 7.11 4.57
CA PRO A 129 -15.36 6.86 4.84
C PRO A 129 -16.34 7.35 3.76
N ALA A 130 -15.97 8.41 3.03
CA ALA A 130 -16.81 8.94 1.95
C ALA A 130 -16.81 8.02 0.70
N TYR A 131 -15.77 7.21 0.50
CA TYR A 131 -15.57 6.41 -0.71
C TYR A 131 -15.54 4.90 -0.44
N ASN A 132 -15.50 4.47 0.83
CA ASN A 132 -15.40 3.06 1.23
C ASN A 132 -16.77 2.38 1.31
N CYS A 133 -17.40 2.18 0.15
CA CYS A 133 -18.61 1.38 0.00
C CYS A 133 -18.67 0.75 -1.39
N GLU A 134 -19.59 -0.21 -1.57
CA GLU A 134 -19.84 -0.83 -2.86
C GLU A 134 -20.84 -0.01 -3.68
N ASN A 135 -20.59 0.02 -4.99
CA ASN A 135 -21.61 0.45 -5.94
C ASN A 135 -22.68 -0.62 -6.09
N LYS A 136 -23.86 -0.22 -6.56
CA LYS A 136 -24.96 -1.14 -6.85
C LYS A 136 -24.50 -2.14 -7.91
N ARG A 137 -24.83 -3.42 -7.72
CA ARG A 137 -24.45 -4.51 -8.65
C ARG A 137 -24.97 -4.29 -10.07
N ASN A 138 -26.16 -3.68 -10.21
CA ASN A 138 -26.77 -3.34 -11.49
C ASN A 138 -27.19 -1.85 -11.47
N PRO A 139 -26.24 -0.93 -11.70
CA PRO A 139 -26.51 0.50 -11.69
C PRO A 139 -27.22 0.93 -12.99
N ARG A 140 -28.02 1.99 -12.93
CA ARG A 140 -28.68 2.59 -14.10
C ARG A 140 -27.68 3.29 -15.03
N ILE A 141 -26.52 3.68 -14.49
CA ILE A 141 -25.41 4.33 -15.19
C ILE A 141 -24.12 3.54 -14.98
N ALA A 142 -23.21 3.55 -15.96
CA ALA A 142 -21.91 2.93 -15.79
C ALA A 142 -21.07 3.76 -14.80
N CYS A 143 -20.77 3.20 -13.62
CA CYS A 143 -20.02 3.93 -12.59
C CYS A 143 -18.63 4.39 -13.06
N SER A 144 -18.03 3.68 -14.02
CA SER A 144 -16.74 4.03 -14.62
C SER A 144 -16.78 5.25 -15.56
N THR A 145 -17.97 5.71 -15.97
CA THR A 145 -18.11 6.86 -16.90
C THR A 145 -18.52 8.14 -16.19
N ILE A 146 -18.70 8.11 -14.86
CA ILE A 146 -19.05 9.29 -14.07
C ILE A 146 -17.84 10.22 -14.01
N THR A 147 -18.04 11.48 -14.39
CA THR A 147 -17.02 12.52 -14.31
C THR A 147 -17.16 13.33 -13.02
N PRO A 148 -16.12 14.07 -12.59
CA PRO A 148 -16.20 14.96 -11.43
C PRO A 148 -17.36 15.96 -11.51
N ASP A 149 -17.61 16.54 -12.69
CA ASP A 149 -18.73 17.48 -12.90
C ASP A 149 -20.10 16.84 -12.65
N MET A 150 -20.25 15.54 -12.92
CA MET A 150 -21.49 14.82 -12.63
C MET A 150 -21.72 14.65 -11.14
N CYS A 151 -20.65 14.59 -10.32
CA CYS A 151 -20.77 14.52 -8.86
C CYS A 151 -21.40 15.79 -8.27
N GLU A 152 -21.12 16.95 -8.88
CA GLU A 152 -21.62 18.26 -8.43
C GLU A 152 -22.97 18.61 -9.07
N ASN A 153 -23.35 17.93 -10.15
CA ASN A 153 -24.57 18.21 -10.87
C ASN A 153 -25.82 17.74 -10.08
N PRO A 154 -26.78 18.65 -9.77
CA PRO A 154 -27.94 18.31 -8.94
C PRO A 154 -28.91 17.31 -9.60
N VAL A 155 -28.89 17.18 -10.93
CA VAL A 155 -29.70 16.20 -11.66
C VAL A 155 -29.10 14.79 -11.53
N TRP A 156 -27.77 14.68 -11.61
CA TRP A 156 -27.07 13.39 -11.53
C TRP A 156 -26.88 12.90 -10.10
N LYS A 157 -26.70 13.81 -9.14
CA LYS A 157 -26.44 13.49 -7.73
C LYS A 157 -27.36 12.40 -7.16
N PRO A 158 -28.71 12.47 -7.26
CA PRO A 158 -29.57 11.42 -6.67
C PRO A 158 -29.36 10.03 -7.29
N ILE A 159 -29.08 9.95 -8.60
CA ILE A 159 -28.80 8.68 -9.28
C ILE A 159 -27.45 8.13 -8.80
N ILE A 160 -26.43 8.98 -8.72
CA ILE A 160 -25.08 8.58 -8.30
C ILE A 160 -25.04 8.14 -6.84
N VAL A 161 -25.72 8.86 -5.94
CA VAL A 161 -25.81 8.50 -4.51
C VAL A 161 -26.38 7.09 -4.31
N GLU A 162 -27.35 6.69 -5.12
CA GLU A 162 -27.98 5.36 -5.02
C GLU A 162 -27.19 4.27 -5.74
N ASP A 163 -26.66 4.57 -6.93
CA ASP A 163 -26.12 3.54 -7.82
C ASP A 163 -24.60 3.43 -7.77
N CYS A 164 -23.89 4.55 -7.65
CA CYS A 164 -22.43 4.63 -7.73
C CYS A 164 -21.81 5.52 -6.63
N PRO A 165 -22.18 5.35 -5.35
CA PRO A 165 -21.80 6.29 -4.30
C PRO A 165 -20.28 6.40 -4.09
N ASN A 166 -19.52 5.33 -4.33
CA ASN A 166 -18.08 5.33 -4.10
C ASN A 166 -17.28 6.12 -5.12
N VAL A 167 -17.88 6.53 -6.25
CA VAL A 167 -17.17 7.27 -7.29
C VAL A 167 -17.03 8.75 -6.90
N CYS A 168 -18.06 9.28 -6.23
CA CYS A 168 -18.18 10.70 -5.88
C CYS A 168 -18.09 11.00 -4.38
N GLY A 169 -17.74 10.02 -3.54
CA GLY A 169 -17.62 10.24 -2.11
C GLY A 169 -18.97 10.28 -1.37
N PHE A 170 -20.00 9.62 -1.91
CA PHE A 170 -21.35 9.63 -1.37
C PHE A 170 -21.71 8.40 -0.52
N CYS A 171 -20.71 7.60 -0.10
CA CYS A 171 -20.98 6.41 0.72
C CYS A 171 -21.75 6.71 2.01
N ASN A 172 -21.53 7.89 2.59
CA ASN A 172 -22.27 8.32 3.78
C ASN A 172 -23.68 8.87 3.46
N GLU A 173 -23.95 9.28 2.22
CA GLU A 173 -25.25 9.80 1.78
C GLU A 173 -26.18 8.65 1.32
N GLY A 174 -25.64 7.65 0.62
CA GLY A 174 -26.41 6.53 0.07
C GLY A 174 -27.05 5.62 1.14
N MET A 175 -26.57 5.69 2.38
CA MET A 175 -27.14 4.94 3.50
C MET A 175 -28.33 5.64 4.17
N CYS A 176 -28.59 6.90 3.83
CA CYS A 176 -29.53 7.72 4.58
C CYS A 176 -30.94 7.12 4.64
N THR A 177 -31.46 6.61 3.51
CA THR A 177 -32.78 5.94 3.48
C THR A 177 -32.89 4.81 4.49
N LYS A 178 -31.84 3.98 4.62
CA LYS A 178 -31.80 2.87 5.59
C LYS A 178 -31.64 3.39 7.02
N TRP A 179 -30.78 4.39 7.23
CA TRP A 179 -30.54 4.97 8.54
C TRP A 179 -31.79 5.65 9.11
N VAL A 180 -32.50 6.44 8.30
CA VAL A 180 -33.76 7.09 8.69
C VAL A 180 -34.81 6.05 9.05
N ALA A 181 -34.97 4.99 8.24
CA ALA A 181 -35.87 3.87 8.55
C ALA A 181 -35.54 3.18 9.89
N ASN A 182 -34.25 3.13 10.25
CA ASN A 182 -33.75 2.58 11.51
C ASN A 182 -33.64 3.63 12.64
N GLY A 183 -34.30 4.78 12.53
CA GLY A 183 -34.42 5.76 13.62
C GLY A 183 -33.27 6.74 13.76
N PHE A 184 -32.37 6.85 12.78
CA PHE A 184 -31.21 7.76 12.81
C PHE A 184 -31.56 9.22 13.19
N CYS A 185 -32.62 9.78 12.60
CA CYS A 185 -33.03 11.17 12.88
C CYS A 185 -33.49 11.38 14.33
N LYS A 186 -34.00 10.34 14.99
CA LYS A 186 -34.54 10.41 16.35
C LYS A 186 -33.56 9.94 17.42
N SER A 187 -32.45 9.32 17.02
CA SER A 187 -31.47 8.76 17.94
C SER A 187 -30.74 9.87 18.71
N SER A 188 -30.59 9.67 20.02
CA SER A 188 -29.76 10.52 20.89
C SER A 188 -28.27 10.19 20.79
N PHE A 189 -27.89 9.09 20.12
CA PHE A 189 -26.49 8.70 19.92
C PHE A 189 -25.78 9.58 18.88
N TYR A 190 -26.51 10.09 17.89
CA TYR A 190 -25.95 10.94 16.83
C TYR A 190 -26.21 12.42 17.12
N SER A 191 -25.19 13.27 16.95
CA SER A 191 -25.36 14.72 17.08
C SER A 191 -26.20 15.28 15.94
N ASP A 192 -26.78 16.45 16.16
CA ASP A 192 -27.56 17.13 15.11
C ASP A 192 -26.67 17.55 13.93
N GLU A 193 -25.38 17.83 14.14
CA GLU A 193 -24.46 18.04 13.00
C GLU A 193 -24.26 16.77 12.18
N MET A 194 -24.13 15.60 12.81
CA MET A 194 -24.03 14.34 12.07
C MET A 194 -25.31 14.05 11.30
N LYS A 195 -26.46 14.27 11.92
CA LYS A 195 -27.76 14.10 11.26
C LYS A 195 -27.90 15.03 10.07
N LYS A 196 -27.51 16.30 10.23
CA LYS A 196 -27.54 17.31 9.16
C LYS A 196 -26.58 16.97 8.03
N LYS A 197 -25.37 16.51 8.36
CA LYS A 197 -24.32 16.16 7.40
C LYS A 197 -24.70 14.97 6.52
N TYR A 198 -25.27 13.91 7.11
CA TYR A 198 -25.52 12.66 6.39
C TYR A 198 -26.95 12.51 5.89
N CYS A 199 -27.92 13.09 6.61
CA CYS A 199 -29.35 12.94 6.35
C CYS A 199 -30.14 14.23 6.52
N GLY A 200 -29.54 15.40 6.26
CA GLY A 200 -30.17 16.69 6.55
C GLY A 200 -31.59 16.85 5.99
N LYS A 201 -31.79 16.63 4.68
CA LYS A 201 -33.12 16.67 4.07
C LYS A 201 -34.05 15.57 4.61
N PRO A 202 -33.67 14.27 4.62
CA PRO A 202 -34.53 13.21 5.17
C PRO A 202 -34.87 13.36 6.66
N CYS A 203 -34.03 14.04 7.44
CA CYS A 203 -34.27 14.34 8.85
C CYS A 203 -34.95 15.70 9.09
N GLY A 204 -35.23 16.50 8.06
CA GLY A 204 -35.88 17.81 8.20
C GLY A 204 -35.00 18.90 8.85
N LEU A 205 -33.68 18.85 8.63
CA LEU A 205 -32.69 19.74 9.24
C LEU A 205 -32.05 20.76 8.25
N CYS A 206 -32.49 20.78 6.99
CA CYS A 206 -31.96 21.60 5.90
C CYS A 206 -33.07 22.25 5.07
#